data_AF-A0A7V2WM09-F1
#
_entry.id   AF-A0A7V2WM09-F1
#
_cell.length_a   1.000
_cell.length_b   1.000
_cell.length_c   1.000
_cell.angle_alpha   90.00
_cell.angle_beta   90.00
_cell.angle_gamma   90.00
#
_symmetry.space_group_name_H-M   'P 1'
#
loop_
_entity.id
_entity.type
_entity.pdbx_description
1 polymer ?
#
loop_
_entity_poly.entity_id
_entity_poly.type
_entity_poly.pdbx_seq_one_letter_code
_entity_poly.pdbx_strand_id
1 'polypeptide(L)' 'MTRTIEIETPSGKGAGDENFPVGSFLIAKDLRPHVAAYYDFARAIDDIADNPDAPAKQKIAGLKAM' A
#
# COMPACT_ATOMS: atom_id res chain seq x y z
N MET A 1 15.41 1.79 -17.66
CA MET A 1 15.66 0.99 -16.45
C MET A 1 14.53 1.28 -15.49
N THR A 2 13.50 0.44 -15.46
CA THR A 2 12.36 0.60 -14.55
C THR A 2 12.83 0.17 -13.17
N ARG A 3 12.94 1.11 -12.23
CA ARG A 3 13.34 0.84 -10.87
C ARG A 3 12.10 0.31 -10.14
N THR A 4 11.97 -1.01 -10.04
CA THR A 4 11.01 -1.63 -9.14
C THR A 4 11.36 -1.17 -7.73
N ILE A 5 10.48 -0.40 -7.11
CA ILE A 5 10.67 0.04 -5.74
C ILE A 5 10.23 -1.14 -4.89
N GLU A 6 11.17 -2.02 -4.55
CA GLU A 6 10.94 -3.03 -3.52
C GLU A 6 10.64 -2.28 -2.22
N ILE A 7 9.43 -2.48 -1.71
CA ILE A 7 9.00 -1.93 -0.44
C ILE A 7 9.76 -2.75 0.62
N GLU A 8 10.90 -2.24 1.10
CA GLU A 8 11.84 -3.01 1.91
C GLU A 8 11.31 -3.40 3.30
N THR A 9 10.09 -2.96 3.67
CA THR A 9 9.44 -3.39 4.92
C THR A 9 7.91 -3.35 4.76
N PRO A 10 7.29 -4.38 4.16
CA PRO A 10 5.84 -4.50 4.18
C PRO A 10 5.39 -4.67 5.64
N SER A 11 4.32 -4.00 6.08
CA SER A 11 3.80 -4.09 7.46
C SER A 11 3.39 -5.52 7.86
N GLY A 12 3.36 -6.47 6.92
CA GLY A 12 2.84 -7.83 7.11
C GLY A 12 1.31 -7.90 7.11
N LYS A 13 0.63 -6.77 6.95
CA LYS A 13 -0.83 -6.66 6.88
C LYS A 13 -1.30 -6.71 5.43
N GLY A 14 -2.26 -7.58 5.14
CA GLY A 14 -2.88 -7.72 3.82
C GLY A 14 -4.36 -7.34 3.81
N ALA A 15 -5.00 -7.56 2.66
CA ALA A 15 -6.43 -7.26 2.48
C ALA A 15 -7.36 -8.01 3.46
N GLY A 16 -6.88 -9.09 4.10
CA GLY A 16 -7.62 -9.85 5.11
C GLY A 16 -7.59 -9.24 6.51
N ASP A 17 -6.68 -8.30 6.77
CA ASP A 17 -6.52 -7.62 8.08
C ASP A 17 -7.27 -6.28 8.12
N GLU A 18 -7.94 -5.91 7.02
CA GLU A 18 -8.68 -4.67 6.90
C GLU A 18 -10.09 -4.76 7.45
N ASN A 19 -10.51 -3.69 8.14
CA ASN A 19 -11.91 -3.50 8.52
C ASN A 19 -12.82 -3.27 7.30
N PHE A 20 -12.24 -2.89 6.15
CA PHE A 20 -12.94 -2.75 4.88
C PHE A 20 -12.59 -3.94 3.96
N PRO A 21 -13.58 -4.69 3.43
CA PRO A 21 -13.27 -5.77 2.52
C PRO A 21 -12.91 -5.17 1.16
N VAL A 22 -11.61 -5.08 0.87
CA VAL A 22 -11.05 -4.54 -0.39
C VAL A 22 -11.66 -5.23 -1.62
N GLY A 23 -12.06 -6.50 -1.47
CA GLY A 23 -12.79 -7.29 -2.47
C GLY A 23 -14.29 -7.49 -2.17
N SER A 24 -14.93 -6.61 -1.39
CA SER A 24 -16.30 -6.78 -0.90
C SER A 24 -17.29 -7.07 -2.01
N PHE A 25 -18.23 -8.00 -1.76
CA PHE A 25 -19.35 -8.26 -2.66
C PHE A 25 -20.28 -7.04 -2.82
N LEU A 26 -20.26 -6.10 -1.85
CA LEU A 26 -21.01 -4.85 -1.88
C LEU A 26 -20.50 -3.87 -2.93
N ILE A 27 -19.27 -4.04 -3.42
CA ILE A 27 -18.71 -3.25 -4.52
C ILE A 27 -19.14 -3.90 -5.83
N ALA A 28 -19.61 -3.08 -6.78
CA ALA A 28 -19.93 -3.51 -8.13
C ALA A 28 -18.75 -4.29 -8.74
N LYS A 29 -19.02 -5.45 -9.35
CA LYS A 29 -17.99 -6.40 -9.76
C LYS A 29 -16.88 -5.76 -10.60
N ASP A 30 -17.26 -4.88 -11.52
CA ASP A 30 -16.34 -4.24 -12.46
C ASP A 30 -15.47 -3.17 -11.80
N LEU A 31 -15.83 -2.67 -10.61
CA LEU A 31 -15.04 -1.70 -9.85
C LEU A 31 -14.03 -2.33 -8.90
N ARG A 32 -14.18 -3.62 -8.56
CA ARG A 32 -13.32 -4.30 -7.58
C ARG A 32 -11.83 -4.25 -7.95
N PRO A 33 -11.41 -4.45 -9.22
CA PRO A 33 -9.99 -4.33 -9.59
C PRO A 33 -9.45 -2.91 -9.38
N HIS A 34 -10.26 -1.88 -9.60
CA HIS A 34 -9.85 -0.49 -9.38
C HIS A 34 -9.70 -0.16 -7.89
N VAL A 35 -10.62 -0.67 -7.06
CA VAL A 35 -10.52 -0.53 -5.60
C VAL A 35 -9.30 -1.28 -5.07
N ALA A 36 -9.01 -2.48 -5.58
CA ALA A 36 -7.82 -3.24 -5.21
C ALA A 36 -6.53 -2.47 -5.58
N ALA A 37 -6.44 -1.92 -6.79
CA ALA A 37 -5.28 -1.13 -7.21
C ALA A 37 -5.09 0.13 -6.35
N TYR A 38 -6.18 0.82 -6.00
CA TYR A 38 -6.12 1.99 -5.09
C TYR A 38 -5.67 1.57 -3.69
N TYR A 39 -6.20 0.46 -3.19
CA TYR A 39 -5.82 -0.09 -1.89
C TYR A 39 -4.33 -0.45 -1.85
N ASP A 40 -3.81 -1.15 -2.87
CA ASP A 40 -2.40 -1.53 -2.93
C ASP A 40 -1.49 -0.29 -2.92
N PHE A 41 -1.88 0.77 -3.64
CA PHE A 41 -1.16 2.04 -3.62
C PHE A 41 -1.17 2.70 -2.23
N ALA A 42 -2.34 2.78 -1.60
CA ALA A 42 -2.46 3.35 -0.26
C ALA A 42 -1.67 2.53 0.78
N ARG A 43 -1.70 1.19 0.67
CA ARG A 43 -0.95 0.30 1.56
C ARG A 43 0.55 0.50 1.47
N ALA A 44 1.07 0.64 0.26
CA ALA A 44 2.49 0.92 0.08
C ALA A 44 2.91 2.27 0.69
N ILE A 45 2.03 3.28 0.67
CA ILE A 45 2.28 4.56 1.36
C ILE A 45 2.32 4.36 2.88
N ASP A 46 1.33 3.66 3.44
CA ASP A 46 1.26 3.39 4.88
C ASP A 46 2.49 2.59 5.35
N ASP A 47 2.90 1.56 4.60
CA ASP A 47 4.11 0.77 4.91
C ASP A 47 5.35 1.66 5.03
N ILE A 48 5.51 2.66 4.14
CA ILE A 48 6.62 3.62 4.20
C ILE A 48 6.45 4.59 5.39
N ALA A 49 5.24 5.11 5.61
CA ALA A 49 4.97 6.13 6.61
C ALA A 49 5.06 5.59 8.05
N ASP A 50 4.57 4.38 8.28
CA ASP A 50 4.41 3.78 9.60
C ASP A 50 5.61 2.92 10.03
N ASN A 51 6.58 2.66 9.14
CA ASN A 51 7.78 1.90 9.49
C ASN A 51 8.51 2.53 10.71
N PRO A 52 8.54 1.88 11.89
CA PRO A 52 9.12 2.47 13.10
C PRO A 52 10.65 2.56 13.04
N ASP A 53 11.28 1.74 12.21
CA ASP A 53 12.73 1.62 12.09
C ASP A 53 13.32 2.55 11.00
N ALA A 54 12.47 3.12 10.15
CA ALA A 54 12.90 4.03 9.09
C ALA A 54 13.08 5.48 9.59
N PRO A 55 14.25 6.12 9.38
CA PRO A 55 14.44 7.55 9.66
C PRO A 55 13.50 8.41 8.80
N ALA A 56 13.02 9.53 9.35
CA ALA A 56 12.09 10.43 8.66
C ALA A 56 12.53 10.87 7.25
N LYS A 57 13.84 11.09 7.06
CA LYS A 57 14.40 11.45 5.74
C LYS A 57 14.23 10.33 4.70
N GLN A 58 14.36 9.07 5.11
CA GLN A 58 14.16 7.91 4.24
C GLN A 58 12.68 7.75 3.89
N LYS A 59 11.77 7.91 4.87
CA LYS A 59 10.32 7.93 4.62
C LYS A 59 9.94 8.96 3.57
N ILE A 60 10.39 10.21 3.73
CA ILE A 60 10.11 11.30 2.79
C ILE A 60 10.68 11.00 1.39
N ALA A 61 11.88 10.41 1.31
CA ALA A 61 12.46 10.05 0.03
C ALA A 61 11.68 8.93 -0.67
N GLY A 62 11.24 7.92 0.07
CA GLY A 62 10.39 6.83 -0.43
C GLY A 62 9.06 7.36 -0.97
N LEU A 63 8.35 8.19 -0.19
CA LEU A 63 7.08 8.78 -0.59
C LEU A 63 7.19 9.69 -1.83
N LYS A 64 8.31 10.38 -2.02
CA LYS A 64 8.57 11.20 -3.22
C LYS A 64 8.91 10.36 -4.47
N ALA A 65 9.29 9.11 -4.30
CA ALA A 65 9.71 8.23 -5.38
C ALA A 65 8.57 7.36 -5.93
N MET A 66 7.43 7.30 -5.25
CA MET A 66 6.20 6.66 -5.73
C MET A 66 5.59 7.44 -6.90
#